data_AF-A0A356ESN5-F1
#
_entry.id   AF-A0A356ESN5-F1
#
_cell.length_a   1.000
_cell.length_b   1.000
_cell.length_c   1.000
_cell.angle_alpha   90.00
_cell.angle_beta   90.00
_cell.angle_gamma   90.00
#
_symmetry.space_group_name_H-M   'P 1'
#
loop_
_entity.id
_entity.type
_entity.pdbx_description
1 polymer ?
#
loop_
_entity_poly.entity_id
_entity_poly.type
_entity_poly.pdbx_seq_one_letter_code
_entity_poly.pdbx_strand_id
1 'polypeptide(L)' 'TEARPEDPKQRRPDITKARAILGWEPKVGLDEGLTRTIEWFKERLAS' A
#
# COMPACT_ATOMS: atom_id res chain seq x y z
N THR A 1 11.50 21.59 8.10
CA THR A 1 10.55 20.68 8.77
C THR A 1 11.15 19.29 8.74
N GLU A 2 11.79 18.86 9.83
CA GLU A 2 12.54 17.61 9.86
C GLU A 2 11.61 16.40 9.94
N ALA A 3 11.90 15.39 9.12
CA ALA A 3 11.19 14.12 9.15
C ALA A 3 11.38 13.46 10.52
N ARG A 4 10.31 12.89 11.08
CA ARG A 4 10.39 12.16 12.35
C ARG A 4 11.43 11.04 12.21
N PRO A 5 12.40 10.92 13.14
CA PRO A 5 13.57 10.03 12.99
C PRO A 5 13.24 8.55 12.84
N GLU A 6 11.98 8.15 13.10
CA GLU A 6 11.54 6.76 13.05
C GLU A 6 10.93 6.35 11.70
N ASP A 7 10.67 7.32 10.80
CA ASP A 7 10.12 7.02 9.50
C ASP A 7 11.24 6.82 8.45
N PRO A 8 11.40 5.61 7.90
CA PRO A 8 12.35 5.40 6.83
C PRO A 8 11.93 6.20 5.60
N LYS A 9 12.92 6.83 4.93
CA LYS A 9 12.70 7.58 3.68
C LYS A 9 12.03 6.74 2.58
N GLN A 10 12.24 5.42 2.59
CA GLN A 10 11.61 4.48 1.68
C GLN A 10 11.34 3.16 2.41
N ARG A 11 10.10 2.65 2.29
CA ARG A 11 9.71 1.35 2.86
C ARG A 11 9.75 0.29 1.76
N ARG A 12 10.53 -0.77 1.99
CA ARG A 12 10.62 -1.97 1.14
C ARG A 12 10.63 -3.22 2.01
N PRO A 13 9.47 -3.65 2.54
CA PRO A 13 9.42 -4.82 3.41
C PRO A 13 9.75 -6.09 2.62
N ASP A 14 10.63 -6.92 3.16
CA ASP A 14 10.80 -8.29 2.69
C ASP A 14 9.61 -9.14 3.18
N ILE A 15 8.90 -9.73 2.22
CA ILE A 15 7.69 -10.52 2.47
C ILE A 15 7.93 -12.04 2.38
N THR A 16 9.20 -12.48 2.30
CA THR A 16 9.57 -13.90 2.16
C THR A 16 8.94 -14.78 3.24
N LYS A 17 8.93 -14.32 4.50
CA LYS A 17 8.33 -15.06 5.62
C LYS A 17 6.81 -15.27 5.46
N ALA A 18 6.10 -14.25 4.99
CA ALA A 18 4.65 -14.32 4.76
C ALA A 18 4.32 -15.26 3.60
N ARG A 19 5.11 -15.22 2.52
CA ARG A 19 4.99 -16.18 1.41
C ARG A 19 5.20 -17.62 1.87
N ALA A 20 6.26 -17.87 2.63
CA ALA A 20 6.63 -19.22 3.05
C ALA A 20 5.65 -19.85 4.05
N ILE A 21 5.19 -19.07 5.04
CA ILE A 21 4.37 -19.61 6.14
C ILE A 21 2.88 -19.53 5.83
N LEU A 22 2.45 -18.45 5.17
CA LEU A 22 1.03 -18.16 4.95
C LEU A 22 0.58 -18.39 3.51
N GLY A 23 1.50 -18.67 2.59
CA GLY A 23 1.21 -18.65 1.15
C GLY A 23 0.75 -17.26 0.69
N TRP A 24 1.08 -16.21 1.44
CA TRP A 24 0.53 -14.88 1.21
C TRP A 24 1.40 -14.08 0.23
N GLU A 25 0.74 -13.41 -0.70
CA GLU A 25 1.34 -12.44 -1.61
C GLU A 25 0.34 -11.33 -1.97
N PRO A 26 0.81 -10.12 -2.33
CA PRO A 26 -0.06 -9.06 -2.82
C PRO A 26 -0.72 -9.48 -4.13
N LYS A 27 -2.05 -9.39 -4.17
CA LYS A 27 -2.86 -9.77 -5.35
C LYS A 27 -3.24 -8.59 -6.24
N VAL A 28 -3.09 -7.37 -5.72
CA VAL A 28 -3.48 -6.12 -6.39
C VAL A 28 -2.22 -5.30 -6.63
N GLY A 29 -1.99 -4.91 -7.87
CA GLY A 29 -0.87 -4.06 -8.26
C GLY A 29 -1.05 -2.61 -7.76
N LEU A 30 0.04 -1.83 -7.81
CA LEU A 30 -0.01 -0.43 -7.37
C LEU A 30 -1.02 0.38 -8.18
N ASP A 31 -0.94 0.34 -9.51
CA ASP A 31 -1.79 1.14 -10.40
C ASP A 31 -3.28 0.77 -10.26
N GLU A 32 -3.57 -0.54 -10.16
CA GLU A 32 -4.92 -1.06 -9.94
C GLU A 32 -5.47 -0.61 -8.59
N GLY A 33 -4.66 -0.73 -7.52
CA GLY A 33 -5.04 -0.31 -6.17
C GLY A 33 -5.30 1.20 -6.08
N LEU A 34 -4.44 2.01 -6.70
CA LEU A 34 -4.59 3.47 -6.73
C LEU A 34 -5.84 3.88 -7.52
N THR A 35 -6.07 3.28 -8.68
CA THR A 35 -7.25 3.56 -9.51
C THR A 35 -8.54 3.33 -8.73
N ARG A 36 -8.69 2.13 -8.14
CA ARG A 36 -9.86 1.77 -7.32
C ARG A 36 -10.06 2.71 -6.13
N THR A 37 -8.96 3.09 -5.48
CA THR A 37 -9.00 4.00 -4.33
C THR A 37 -9.49 5.39 -4.76
N ILE A 38 -8.98 5.92 -5.88
CA ILE A 38 -9.39 7.21 -6.42
C ILE A 38 -10.87 7.20 -6.82
N GLU A 39 -11.34 6.15 -7.49
CA GLU A 39 -12.75 5.99 -7.87
C GLU A 39 -13.66 6.02 -6.65
N TRP A 40 -13.34 5.24 -5.62
CA TRP A 40 -14.10 5.23 -4.38
C TRP A 40 -14.18 6.62 -3.72
N PHE A 41 -13.08 7.37 -3.69
CA PHE A 41 -13.10 8.74 -3.15
C PHE A 41 -13.92 9.70 -4.03
N LYS A 42 -13.83 9.60 -5.36
CA LYS A 42 -14.63 10.41 -6.28
C LYS A 42 -16.13 10.20 -6.03
N GLU A 43 -16.55 8.95 -5.87
CA GLU A 43 -17.94 8.60 -5.56
C GLU A 43 -18.38 9.17 -4.20
N ARG A 44 -17.52 9.07 -3.19
CA ARG A 44 -17.86 9.44 -1.81
C ARG A 44 -17.76 10.94 -1.49
N LEU A 45 -16.97 11.69 -2.26
CA LEU A 45 -16.80 13.14 -2.10
C LEU A 45 -17.64 13.97 -3.07
N ALA A 46 -18.35 13.34 -4.01
CA ALA A 46 -19.26 14.02 -4.94
C ALA A 46 -20.61 14.44 -4.29
N SER A 47 -20.68 14.47 -2.96
CA SER A 47 -21.84 14.92 -2.16
C SER A 47 -21.62 16.31 -1.56
#